data_AF-A0A534GMT6-F1
#
_entry.id   AF-A0A534GMT6-F1
#
_cell.length_a   1.000
_cell.length_b   1.000
_cell.length_c   1.000
_cell.angle_alpha   90.00
_cell.angle_beta   90.00
_cell.angle_gamma   90.00
#
_symmetry.space_group_name_H-M   'P 1'
#
loop_
_entity.id
_entity.type
_entity.pdbx_description
1 polymer ?
#
loop_
_entity_poly.entity_id
_entity_poly.type
_entity_poly.pdbx_seq_one_letter_code
_entity_poly.pdbx_strand_id
1 'polypeptide(L)'
;TGNKSEMAVGYATLYGDMAGGFAPIKDCSKLLVYRLASYRNSLGRAIPQRVIERAPSAELRPGQKDSDSLPPYEVLDPILEAFIEEDLSVDEIEARGFDRATVAKVLDLVKRNEYKRRQAPPGVRVSRRAFGRDWRYPITSGYRR
;
A
#
# COMPACT_ATOMS: atom_id res chain seq x y z
N THR A 1 -1.06 -6.56 10.45
CA THR A 1 -0.68 -7.35 9.24
C THR A 1 -0.70 -6.49 7.99
N GLY A 2 -0.21 -5.25 8.07
CA GLY A 2 -0.33 -4.30 6.96
C GLY A 2 0.51 -4.68 5.74
N ASN A 3 -0.07 -4.50 4.56
CA ASN A 3 0.62 -4.68 3.28
C ASN A 3 1.20 -3.35 2.75
N LYS A 4 1.99 -3.40 1.67
CA LYS A 4 2.70 -2.24 1.11
C LYS A 4 1.74 -1.13 0.68
N SER A 5 0.60 -1.47 0.09
CA SER A 5 -0.40 -0.52 -0.39
C SER A 5 -1.04 0.26 0.76
N GLU A 6 -1.44 -0.45 1.81
CA GLU A 6 -1.98 0.14 3.06
C GLU A 6 -0.95 1.06 3.73
N MET A 7 0.30 0.60 3.85
CA MET A 7 1.39 1.41 4.44
C MET A 7 1.73 2.63 3.59
N ALA A 8 1.65 2.52 2.26
CA ALA A 8 1.97 3.61 1.34
C ALA A 8 1.03 4.79 1.56
N VAL A 9 -0.28 4.56 1.49
CA VAL A 9 -1.29 5.63 1.64
C VAL A 9 -1.70 5.88 3.11
N GLY A 10 -1.04 5.19 4.05
CA GLY A 10 -1.27 5.30 5.49
C GLY A 10 -2.65 4.87 5.93
N TYR A 11 -3.21 3.90 5.24
CA TYR A 11 -4.45 3.21 5.59
C TYR A 11 -4.18 2.20 6.72
N ALA A 12 -3.75 2.76 7.84
CA ALA A 12 -3.32 2.05 9.02
C ALA A 12 -3.43 2.95 10.25
N THR A 13 -3.66 2.32 11.38
CA THR A 13 -3.83 2.92 12.69
C THR A 13 -2.55 2.73 13.51
N LEU A 14 -1.94 3.85 13.89
CA LEU A 14 -0.80 3.83 14.81
C LEU A 14 -1.21 3.15 16.11
N TYR A 15 -0.36 2.23 16.57
CA TYR A 15 -0.59 1.41 17.77
C TYR A 15 -1.82 0.47 17.69
N GLY A 16 -2.48 0.41 16.53
CA GLY A 16 -3.49 -0.59 16.20
C GLY A 16 -2.88 -1.71 15.36
N ASP A 17 -3.32 -1.84 14.10
CA ASP A 17 -2.87 -2.85 13.14
C ASP A 17 -1.39 -2.76 12.74
N MET A 18 -0.74 -1.62 13.04
CA MET A 18 0.70 -1.42 12.89
C MET A 18 1.52 -1.95 14.07
N ALA A 19 0.91 -2.23 15.21
CA ALA A 19 1.63 -2.70 16.39
C ALA A 19 2.10 -4.15 16.20
N GLY A 20 3.39 -4.40 16.44
CA GLY A 20 4.00 -5.73 16.37
C GLY A 20 5.52 -5.68 16.29
N GLY A 21 6.18 -6.82 16.49
CA GLY A 21 7.64 -6.94 16.40
C GLY A 21 8.17 -7.14 14.98
N PHE A 22 7.33 -7.63 14.06
CA PHE A 22 7.69 -7.93 12.68
C PHE A 22 6.47 -7.87 11.76
N ALA A 23 6.62 -7.36 10.54
CA ALA A 23 5.56 -7.27 9.53
C ALA A 23 5.90 -8.13 8.29
N PRO A 24 5.41 -9.38 8.21
CA PRO A 24 5.81 -10.35 7.19
C PRO A 24 5.51 -9.93 5.74
N ILE A 25 4.40 -9.22 5.53
CA ILE A 25 3.91 -8.82 4.19
C ILE A 25 4.02 -7.31 3.96
N LYS A 26 4.86 -6.61 4.75
CA LYS A 26 5.02 -5.14 4.70
C LYS A 26 5.35 -4.62 3.30
N ASP A 27 6.08 -5.40 2.51
CA ASP A 27 6.54 -5.02 1.18
C ASP A 27 5.80 -5.74 0.04
N CYS A 28 4.70 -6.44 0.35
CA CYS A 28 3.81 -7.01 -0.67
C CYS A 28 2.70 -6.01 -1.01
N SER A 29 2.46 -5.69 -2.28
CA SER A 29 1.27 -4.93 -2.68
C SER A 29 -0.01 -5.74 -2.45
N LYS A 30 -1.18 -5.09 -2.38
CA LYS A 30 -2.46 -5.78 -2.17
C LYS A 30 -2.72 -6.81 -3.27
N LEU A 31 -2.50 -6.44 -4.53
CA LEU A 31 -2.64 -7.35 -5.67
C LEU A 31 -1.64 -8.52 -5.57
N LEU A 32 -0.42 -8.29 -5.07
CA LEU A 32 0.53 -9.38 -4.82
C LEU A 32 0.04 -10.30 -3.70
N VAL A 33 -0.57 -9.78 -2.64
CA VAL A 33 -1.16 -10.61 -1.57
C VAL A 33 -2.23 -11.55 -2.14
N TYR A 34 -3.15 -11.07 -2.98
CA TYR A 34 -4.16 -11.92 -3.64
C TYR A 34 -3.54 -13.00 -4.52
N ARG A 35 -2.51 -12.65 -5.32
CA ARG A 35 -1.77 -13.62 -6.15
C ARG A 35 -1.07 -14.68 -5.31
N LEU A 36 -0.40 -14.27 -4.23
CA LEU A 36 0.30 -15.19 -3.31
C LEU A 36 -0.68 -16.11 -2.57
N ALA A 37 -1.84 -15.60 -2.14
CA ALA A 37 -2.87 -16.41 -1.51
C ALA A 37 -3.40 -17.50 -2.46
N SER A 38 -3.66 -17.13 -3.72
CA SER A 38 -4.11 -18.06 -4.76
C SER A 38 -3.05 -19.11 -5.07
N TYR A 39 -1.79 -18.70 -5.22
CA TYR A 39 -0.65 -19.60 -5.40
C TYR A 39 -0.48 -20.55 -4.20
N ARG A 40 -0.57 -20.05 -2.96
CA ARG A 40 -0.46 -20.90 -1.78
C ARG A 40 -1.56 -21.97 -1.77
N ASN A 41 -2.77 -21.63 -2.19
CA ASN A 41 -3.89 -22.57 -2.27
C ASN A 41 -3.76 -23.60 -3.41
N SER A 42 -3.05 -23.29 -4.50
CA SER A 42 -2.77 -24.28 -5.55
C SER A 42 -1.82 -25.38 -5.09
N LEU A 43 -1.02 -25.13 -4.04
CA LEU A 43 -0.16 -26.12 -3.38
C LEU A 43 -0.88 -26.92 -2.29
N GLY A 44 -2.14 -26.60 -2.00
CA GLY A 44 -2.95 -27.22 -0.95
C GLY A 44 -3.82 -26.18 -0.26
N ARG A 45 -5.14 -26.41 -0.23
CA ARG A 45 -6.14 -25.45 0.30
C ARG A 45 -5.89 -25.16 1.78
N ALA A 46 -5.29 -24.01 2.06
CA ALA A 46 -4.98 -23.52 3.40
C ALA A 46 -5.76 -22.25 3.77
N ILE A 47 -6.08 -21.41 2.77
CA ILE A 47 -6.80 -20.15 2.94
C ILE A 47 -8.25 -20.36 2.45
N PRO A 48 -9.28 -20.10 3.28
CA PRO A 48 -10.66 -20.23 2.84
C PRO A 48 -10.98 -19.31 1.65
N GLN A 49 -11.61 -19.86 0.60
CA GLN A 49 -11.89 -19.11 -0.63
C GLN A 49 -12.69 -17.82 -0.39
N ARG A 50 -13.66 -17.86 0.54
CA ARG A 50 -14.43 -16.69 0.97
C ARG A 50 -13.59 -15.52 1.50
N VAL A 51 -12.36 -15.77 1.97
CA VAL A 51 -11.46 -14.71 2.44
C VAL A 51 -10.78 -14.02 1.25
N ILE A 52 -10.53 -14.75 0.17
CA ILE A 52 -9.90 -14.24 -1.06
C ILE A 52 -10.92 -13.47 -1.90
N GLU A 53 -12.16 -13.96 -1.99
CA GLU A 53 -13.22 -13.33 -2.79
C GLU A 53 -13.90 -12.15 -2.10
N ARG A 54 -13.67 -11.98 -0.79
CA ARG A 54 -14.22 -10.85 -0.05
C ARG A 54 -13.59 -9.55 -0.57
N ALA A 55 -14.45 -8.58 -0.90
CA ALA A 55 -14.01 -7.24 -1.24
C ALA A 55 -13.16 -6.65 -0.09
N PRO A 56 -12.06 -5.96 -0.41
CA PRO A 56 -11.23 -5.35 0.61
C PRO A 56 -12.00 -4.25 1.34
N SER A 57 -11.90 -4.26 2.67
CA SER A 57 -12.51 -3.28 3.57
C SER A 57 -11.61 -3.16 4.80
N ALA A 58 -11.25 -1.93 5.17
CA ALA A 58 -10.77 -1.62 6.49
C ALA A 58 -11.98 -1.51 7.39
N GLU A 59 -12.17 -2.54 8.19
CA GLU A 59 -13.15 -2.65 9.24
C GLU A 59 -12.82 -1.69 10.42
N LEU A 60 -12.41 -0.44 10.14
CA LEU A 60 -12.07 0.57 11.15
C LEU A 60 -13.33 1.21 11.74
N ARG A 61 -14.46 1.21 11.00
CA ARG A 61 -15.80 1.61 11.46
C ARG A 61 -16.89 0.79 10.77
N PRO A 62 -18.05 0.54 11.41
CA PRO A 62 -19.17 -0.17 10.78
C PRO A 62 -19.60 0.52 9.48
N GLY A 63 -19.55 -0.21 8.36
CA GLY A 63 -19.98 0.27 7.04
C GLY A 63 -18.93 1.03 6.22
N GLN A 64 -17.69 1.20 6.71
CA GLN A 64 -16.63 1.85 5.95
C GLN A 64 -16.07 0.95 4.83
N LYS A 65 -15.99 1.46 3.60
CA LYS A 65 -15.34 0.79 2.47
C LYS A 65 -14.07 1.55 2.07
N ASP A 66 -13.02 0.82 1.68
CA ASP A 66 -11.75 1.42 1.19
C ASP A 66 -12.00 2.33 -0.02
N SER A 67 -12.97 1.94 -0.84
CA SER A 67 -13.45 2.66 -2.02
C SER A 67 -13.94 4.08 -1.74
N ASP A 68 -14.31 4.39 -0.49
CA ASP A 68 -14.85 5.72 -0.14
C ASP A 68 -13.75 6.79 -0.10
N SER A 69 -12.48 6.38 -0.02
CA SER A 69 -11.35 7.30 0.13
C SER A 69 -10.17 7.00 -0.80
N LEU A 70 -10.03 5.77 -1.27
CA LEU A 70 -8.96 5.30 -2.15
C LEU A 70 -9.53 4.82 -3.49
N PRO A 71 -8.77 4.96 -4.60
CA PRO A 71 -9.11 4.26 -5.82
C PRO A 71 -9.00 2.73 -5.61
N PRO A 72 -9.66 1.90 -6.45
CA PRO A 72 -9.53 0.45 -6.41
C PRO A 72 -8.05 0.01 -6.43
N TYR A 73 -7.71 -1.12 -5.82
CA TYR A 73 -6.32 -1.58 -5.75
C TYR A 73 -5.71 -1.85 -7.13
N GLU A 74 -6.54 -2.19 -8.11
CA GLU A 74 -6.20 -2.35 -9.52
C GLU A 74 -5.69 -1.04 -10.16
N VAL A 75 -6.04 0.10 -9.58
CA VAL A 75 -5.57 1.44 -9.97
C VAL A 75 -4.50 1.93 -9.00
N LEU A 76 -4.68 1.73 -7.70
CA LEU A 76 -3.77 2.19 -6.66
C LEU A 76 -2.39 1.55 -6.76
N ASP A 77 -2.32 0.22 -6.83
CA ASP A 77 -1.07 -0.51 -6.77
C ASP A 77 -0.13 -0.16 -7.95
N PRO A 78 -0.60 -0.07 -9.20
CA PRO A 78 0.23 0.39 -10.32
C PRO A 78 0.75 1.83 -10.17
N ILE A 79 -0.06 2.75 -9.64
CA ILE A 79 0.39 4.13 -9.36
C ILE A 79 1.49 4.11 -8.28
N LEU A 80 1.31 3.32 -7.23
CA LEU A 80 2.29 3.18 -6.16
C LEU A 80 3.59 2.54 -6.65
N GLU A 81 3.51 1.50 -7.49
CA GLU A 81 4.67 0.85 -8.11
C GLU A 81 5.45 1.85 -8.97
N ALA A 82 4.77 2.55 -9.87
CA ALA A 82 5.36 3.56 -10.73
C ALA A 82 6.04 4.70 -9.94
N PHE A 83 5.40 5.18 -8.86
CA PHE A 83 5.95 6.27 -8.06
C PHE A 83 7.07 5.83 -7.12
N ILE A 84 6.90 4.70 -6.41
CA ILE A 84 7.81 4.28 -5.34
C ILE A 84 8.98 3.46 -5.91
N GLU A 85 8.69 2.52 -6.81
CA GLU A 85 9.66 1.55 -7.30
C GLU A 85 10.37 2.02 -8.57
N GLU A 86 9.65 2.70 -9.46
CA GLU A 86 10.19 3.19 -10.72
C GLU A 86 10.62 4.67 -10.67
N ASP A 87 10.33 5.37 -9.57
CA ASP A 87 10.72 6.77 -9.32
C ASP A 87 10.15 7.78 -10.35
N LEU A 88 8.98 7.47 -10.92
CA LEU A 88 8.36 8.31 -11.94
C LEU A 88 7.68 9.55 -11.36
N SER A 89 7.67 10.62 -12.16
CA SER A 89 6.93 11.85 -11.90
C SER A 89 5.43 11.71 -12.15
N VAL A 90 4.64 12.68 -11.67
CA VAL A 90 3.20 12.76 -11.92
C VAL A 90 2.89 12.75 -13.42
N ASP A 91 3.65 13.51 -14.20
CA ASP A 91 3.44 13.65 -15.64
C ASP A 91 3.74 12.33 -16.38
N GLU A 92 4.77 11.59 -15.94
CA GLU A 92 5.09 10.27 -16.51
C GLU A 92 4.06 9.21 -16.14
N ILE A 93 3.50 9.26 -14.93
CA ILE A 93 2.42 8.35 -14.52
C ILE A 93 1.13 8.69 -15.28
N GLU A 94 0.81 9.97 -15.48
CA GLU A 94 -0.32 10.40 -16.31
C GLU A 94 -0.16 9.91 -17.76
N ALA A 95 1.05 10.01 -18.33
CA ALA A 95 1.34 9.50 -19.68
C ALA A 95 1.13 7.99 -19.83
N ARG A 96 1.07 7.23 -18.72
CA ARG A 96 0.68 5.80 -18.71
C ARG A 96 -0.84 5.57 -18.72
N GLY A 97 -1.64 6.63 -18.78
CA GLY A 97 -3.10 6.57 -18.86
C GLY A 97 -3.83 6.66 -17.51
N PHE A 98 -3.13 7.02 -16.43
CA PHE A 98 -3.77 7.26 -15.13
C PHE A 98 -4.30 8.70 -15.04
N ASP A 99 -5.49 8.86 -14.45
CA ASP A 99 -6.07 10.18 -14.20
C ASP A 99 -5.17 11.02 -13.27
N ARG A 100 -4.78 12.21 -13.73
CA ARG A 100 -3.87 13.12 -13.01
C ARG A 100 -4.36 13.46 -11.61
N ALA A 101 -5.66 13.70 -11.45
CA ALA A 101 -6.23 14.04 -10.14
C ALA A 101 -6.09 12.87 -9.15
N THR A 102 -6.32 11.65 -9.62
CA THR A 102 -6.13 10.42 -8.86
C THR A 102 -4.65 10.21 -8.48
N VAL A 103 -3.73 10.37 -9.44
CA VAL A 103 -2.27 10.27 -9.17
C VAL A 103 -1.85 11.28 -8.12
N ALA A 104 -2.23 12.56 -8.28
CA ALA A 104 -1.90 13.61 -7.33
C ALA A 104 -2.43 13.31 -5.92
N LYS A 105 -3.67 12.82 -5.81
CA LYS A 105 -4.28 12.41 -4.53
C LYS A 105 -3.51 11.26 -3.88
N VAL A 106 -3.14 10.22 -4.62
CA VAL A 106 -2.36 9.09 -4.10
C VAL A 106 -0.99 9.54 -3.60
N LEU A 107 -0.28 10.36 -4.37
CA LEU A 107 1.05 10.85 -3.99
C LEU A 107 1.00 11.76 -2.76
N ASP A 108 -0.03 12.59 -2.63
CA ASP A 108 -0.26 13.40 -1.42
C ASP A 108 -0.50 12.51 -0.19
N LEU A 109 -1.29 11.44 -0.32
CA LEU A 109 -1.45 10.45 0.75
C LEU A 109 -0.12 9.76 1.09
N VAL A 110 0.70 9.41 0.10
CA VAL A 110 2.03 8.85 0.35
C VAL A 110 2.86 9.83 1.18
N LYS A 111 2.98 11.09 0.76
CA LYS A 111 3.78 12.10 1.46
C LYS A 111 3.30 12.33 2.90
N ARG A 112 2.00 12.53 3.11
CA ARG A 112 1.42 12.84 4.43
C ARG A 112 1.61 11.73 5.46
N ASN A 113 1.75 10.48 5.02
CA ASN A 113 1.82 9.33 5.91
C ASN A 113 3.24 8.84 6.24
N GLU A 114 4.27 9.64 5.94
CA GLU A 114 5.67 9.32 6.26
C GLU A 114 5.88 9.05 7.77
N TYR A 115 5.23 9.83 8.64
CA TYR A 115 5.32 9.66 10.08
C TYR A 115 4.81 8.30 10.59
N LYS A 116 3.78 7.73 9.94
CA LYS A 116 3.28 6.39 10.27
C LYS A 116 4.29 5.33 9.84
N ARG A 117 4.80 5.42 8.61
CA ARG A 117 5.76 4.44 8.06
C ARG A 117 7.08 4.38 8.85
N ARG A 118 7.54 5.52 9.38
CA ARG A 118 8.73 5.60 10.25
C ARG A 118 8.59 4.81 11.55
N GLN A 119 7.37 4.56 12.02
CA GLN A 119 7.07 3.78 13.22
C GLN A 119 6.67 2.33 12.92
N ALA A 120 6.62 1.93 11.64
CA ALA A 120 6.25 0.58 11.26
C ALA A 120 7.36 -0.42 11.63
N PRO A 121 7.02 -1.62 12.11
CA PRO A 121 8.01 -2.65 12.43
C PRO A 121 8.87 -3.06 11.22
N PRO A 122 10.02 -3.70 11.45
CA PRO A 122 10.81 -4.30 10.39
C PRO A 122 10.01 -5.38 9.65
N GLY A 123 10.38 -5.64 8.40
CA GLY A 123 9.73 -6.62 7.54
C GLY A 123 10.64 -7.03 6.39
N VAL A 124 10.22 -8.05 5.64
CA VAL A 124 10.97 -8.56 4.48
C VAL A 124 10.78 -7.59 3.30
N ARG A 125 11.88 -7.29 2.60
CA ARG A 125 11.84 -6.62 1.30
C ARG A 125 11.71 -7.67 0.20
N VAL A 126 10.71 -7.53 -0.66
CA VAL A 126 10.46 -8.39 -1.82
C VAL A 126 10.46 -7.62 -3.14
N SER A 127 10.39 -6.29 -3.06
CA SER A 127 10.30 -5.37 -4.20
C SER A 127 11.64 -4.71 -4.55
N ARG A 128 11.69 -3.98 -5.68
CA ARG A 128 12.91 -3.25 -6.09
C ARG A 128 13.23 -2.11 -5.14
N ARG A 129 12.21 -1.48 -4.56
CA ARG A 129 12.36 -0.39 -3.57
C ARG A 129 11.28 -0.49 -2.50
N ALA A 130 11.73 -0.66 -1.24
CA ALA A 130 10.86 -0.87 -0.09
C ALA A 130 10.84 0.33 0.88
N PHE A 131 9.76 0.45 1.66
CA PHE A 131 9.72 1.41 2.76
C PHE A 131 10.66 1.00 3.90
N GLY A 132 11.66 1.82 4.16
CA GLY A 132 12.73 1.54 5.11
C GLY A 132 14.05 2.18 4.66
N ARG A 133 15.10 1.35 4.47
CA ARG A 133 16.42 1.87 4.06
C ARG A 133 16.44 2.50 2.67
N ASP A 134 15.54 2.10 1.78
CA ASP A 134 15.49 2.55 0.37
C ASP A 134 14.54 3.75 0.15
N TRP A 135 13.74 4.10 1.16
CA TRP A 135 12.80 5.22 1.15
C TRP A 135 13.11 6.18 2.29
N ARG A 136 13.83 7.26 1.99
CA ARG A 136 14.32 8.23 2.98
C ARG A 136 13.77 9.62 2.69
N TYR A 137 12.52 9.84 3.07
CA TYR A 137 11.88 11.15 2.95
C TYR A 137 11.74 11.82 4.34
N PRO A 138 11.76 13.16 4.40
CA PRO A 138 11.53 13.88 5.65
C PRO A 138 10.06 13.77 6.09
N ILE A 139 9.83 13.69 7.40
CA ILE A 139 8.47 13.74 7.98
C ILE A 139 7.88 15.14 7.78
N THR A 140 8.61 16.17 8.23
CA THR A 140 8.24 17.57 8.00
C THR A 140 8.73 17.99 6.62
N SER A 141 7.81 18.14 5.67
CA SER A 141 8.12 18.53 4.30
C SER A 141 7.19 19.65 3.83
N GLY A 142 7.77 20.75 3.35
CA GLY A 142 7.05 21.84 2.68
C GLY A 142 6.93 21.68 1.17
N TYR A 143 7.38 20.54 0.63
CA TYR A 143 7.42 20.31 -0.81
C TYR A 143 6.01 20.16 -1.39
N ARG A 144 5.50 21.28 -1.93
CA ARG A 144 4.29 21.37 -2.74
C ARG A 144 4.75 21.60 -4.16
N ARG A 145 4.80 20.54 -4.97
CA ARG A 145 4.91 20.69 -6.43
C ARG A 145 3.51 20.85 -6.97
#